data_AF-A0ABD2CU47-F1
#
_entry.id   AF-A0ABD2CU47-F1
#
_cell.length_a   1.000
_cell.length_b   1.000
_cell.length_c   1.000
_cell.angle_alpha   90.00
_cell.angle_beta   90.00
_cell.angle_gamma   90.00
#
_symmetry.space_group_name_H-M   'P 1'
#
loop_
_entity.id
_entity.type
_entity.pdbx_description
1 polymer ?
#
loop_
_entity_poly.entity_id
_entity_poly.type
_entity_poly.pdbx_seq_one_letter_code
_entity_poly.pdbx_strand_id
1 'polypeptide(L)'
;IIIFSFQKLKTIEISQTEIKNNENVEASITQHFAHLHGVLQNIERRMIDKIHRQNTSCITNIKELESQLKSYQNRLQGALLVASTAKENIKRIDLKNVICKLKDIADVPCHLVKESLINEEKVKFEADKSIIDVLEKHCTLQIPSKMQFNLLRTELLPENYQVEPLDNKIAISNRKKSL
;
A
#
# COMPACT_ATOMS: atom_id res chain seq x y z
N ILE A 1 41.25 -42.58 5.13
CA ILE A 1 40.23 -42.50 4.05
C ILE A 1 38.86 -42.08 4.62
N ILE A 2 38.11 -42.93 5.33
CA ILE A 2 36.73 -42.59 5.78
C ILE A 2 36.68 -41.37 6.73
N ILE A 3 37.65 -41.24 7.65
CA ILE A 3 37.72 -40.11 8.60
C ILE A 3 37.97 -38.76 7.89
N PHE A 4 38.69 -38.76 6.78
CA PHE A 4 38.94 -37.55 5.97
C PHE A 4 37.74 -37.18 5.10
N SER A 5 36.99 -38.16 4.58
CA SER A 5 35.69 -37.92 3.97
C SER A 5 34.72 -37.23 4.96
N PHE A 6 34.80 -37.56 6.26
CA PHE A 6 34.07 -36.86 7.32
C PHE A 6 34.53 -35.41 7.55
N GLN A 7 35.81 -35.09 7.38
CA GLN A 7 36.29 -33.70 7.41
C GLN A 7 35.83 -32.89 6.19
N LYS A 8 35.77 -33.51 5.00
CA LYS A 8 35.17 -32.89 3.81
C LYS A 8 33.66 -32.68 3.95
N LEU A 9 32.95 -33.56 4.64
CA LEU A 9 31.55 -33.35 5.05
C LEU A 9 31.37 -32.14 5.98
N LYS A 10 32.35 -31.82 6.83
CA LYS A 10 32.37 -30.54 7.57
C LYS A 10 32.49 -29.31 6.67
N THR A 11 33.13 -29.44 5.51
CA THR A 11 33.15 -28.37 4.49
C THR A 11 31.76 -28.20 3.83
N ILE A 12 30.95 -29.27 3.78
CA ILE A 12 29.54 -29.21 3.37
C ILE A 12 28.68 -28.48 4.43
N GLU A 13 29.09 -28.46 5.69
CA GLU A 13 28.46 -27.63 6.75
C GLU A 13 28.61 -26.12 6.45
N ILE A 14 29.72 -25.71 5.80
CA ILE A 14 29.90 -24.34 5.29
C ILE A 14 28.90 -24.05 4.17
N SER A 15 28.60 -25.02 3.31
CA SER A 15 27.56 -24.87 2.27
C SER A 15 26.13 -24.75 2.84
N GLN A 16 25.85 -25.31 4.03
CA GLN A 16 24.58 -25.04 4.74
C GLN A 16 24.49 -23.58 5.22
N THR A 17 25.64 -22.98 5.54
CA THR A 17 25.74 -21.57 5.93
C THR A 17 25.49 -20.66 4.72
N GLU A 18 25.98 -21.04 3.54
CA GLU A 18 25.69 -20.35 2.28
C GLU A 18 24.20 -20.48 1.88
N ILE A 19 23.59 -21.65 2.07
CA ILE A 19 22.15 -21.86 1.83
C ILE A 19 21.32 -20.94 2.74
N LYS A 20 21.62 -20.91 4.05
CA LYS A 20 20.96 -20.00 5.00
C LYS A 20 21.19 -18.53 4.65
N ASN A 21 22.38 -18.19 4.15
CA ASN A 21 22.66 -16.83 3.69
C ASN A 21 21.79 -16.46 2.49
N ASN A 22 21.61 -17.37 1.52
CA ASN A 22 20.71 -17.14 0.39
C ASN A 22 19.25 -17.00 0.84
N GLU A 23 18.78 -17.84 1.75
CA GLU A 23 17.43 -17.71 2.35
C GLU A 23 17.24 -16.34 3.03
N ASN A 24 18.25 -15.86 3.76
CA ASN A 24 18.23 -14.54 4.39
C ASN A 24 18.22 -13.40 3.36
N VAL A 25 18.97 -13.54 2.26
CA VAL A 25 18.98 -12.56 1.16
C VAL A 25 17.63 -12.56 0.44
N GLU A 26 17.04 -13.71 0.16
CA GLU A 26 15.69 -13.84 -0.41
C GLU A 26 14.62 -13.20 0.48
N ALA A 27 14.68 -13.44 1.78
CA ALA A 27 13.79 -12.80 2.75
C ALA A 27 13.97 -11.27 2.74
N SER A 28 15.21 -10.78 2.66
CA SER A 28 15.51 -9.34 2.59
C SER A 28 14.99 -8.69 1.31
N ILE A 29 15.15 -9.36 0.16
CA ILE A 29 14.59 -8.92 -1.13
C ILE A 29 13.06 -8.84 -1.02
N THR A 30 12.43 -9.91 -0.53
CA THR A 30 10.97 -9.99 -0.38
C THR A 30 10.44 -8.88 0.53
N GLN A 31 11.08 -8.66 1.68
CA GLN A 31 10.72 -7.62 2.63
C GLN A 31 10.84 -6.22 2.00
N HIS A 32 11.89 -5.97 1.23
CA HIS A 32 12.10 -4.69 0.56
C HIS A 32 10.98 -4.39 -0.45
N PHE A 33 10.65 -5.34 -1.31
CA PHE A 33 9.57 -5.15 -2.29
C PHE A 33 8.18 -5.07 -1.64
N ALA A 34 7.94 -5.81 -0.56
CA ALA A 34 6.71 -5.66 0.23
C ALA A 34 6.59 -4.25 0.83
N HIS A 35 7.70 -3.69 1.33
CA HIS A 35 7.72 -2.32 1.82
C HIS A 35 7.43 -1.30 0.72
N LEU A 36 8.11 -1.39 -0.43
CA LEU A 36 7.88 -0.52 -1.59
C LEU A 36 6.42 -0.58 -2.05
N HIS A 37 5.86 -1.78 -2.18
CA HIS A 37 4.45 -1.97 -2.51
C HIS A 37 3.54 -1.28 -1.50
N GLY A 38 3.80 -1.42 -0.20
CA GLY A 38 3.03 -0.74 0.85
C GLY A 38 3.08 0.79 0.74
N VAL A 39 4.26 1.36 0.43
CA VAL A 39 4.42 2.80 0.21
C VAL A 39 3.61 3.27 -1.00
N LEU A 40 3.69 2.56 -2.13
CA LEU A 40 2.91 2.85 -3.34
C LEU A 40 1.40 2.78 -3.08
N GLN A 41 0.95 1.73 -2.39
CA GLN A 41 -0.44 1.55 -2.01
C GLN A 41 -0.96 2.69 -1.11
N ASN A 42 -0.13 3.18 -0.18
CA ASN A 42 -0.48 4.31 0.67
C ASN A 42 -0.57 5.62 -0.11
N ILE A 43 0.29 5.82 -1.12
CA ILE A 43 0.20 6.97 -2.04
C ILE A 43 -1.11 6.91 -2.81
N GLU A 44 -1.42 5.76 -3.42
CA GLU A 44 -2.67 5.53 -4.16
C GLU A 44 -3.90 5.83 -3.30
N ARG A 45 -3.97 5.23 -2.09
CA ARG A 45 -5.09 5.43 -1.17
C ARG A 45 -5.28 6.91 -0.83
N ARG A 46 -4.20 7.64 -0.53
CA ARG A 46 -4.27 9.07 -0.23
C ARG A 46 -4.82 9.90 -1.40
N MET A 47 -4.48 9.54 -2.64
CA MET A 47 -5.02 10.25 -3.82
C MET A 47 -6.53 9.99 -3.97
N ILE A 48 -6.95 8.72 -3.84
CA ILE A 48 -8.36 8.32 -3.89
C ILE A 48 -9.17 9.01 -2.77
N ASP A 49 -8.64 9.03 -1.55
CA ASP A 49 -9.30 9.64 -0.39
C ASP A 49 -9.52 11.14 -0.59
N LYS A 50 -8.61 11.85 -1.26
CA LYS A 50 -8.78 13.27 -1.58
C LYS A 50 -9.99 13.50 -2.50
N ILE A 51 -10.14 12.67 -3.52
CA ILE A 51 -11.28 12.72 -4.45
C ILE A 51 -12.59 12.46 -3.68
N HIS A 52 -12.60 11.41 -2.84
CA HIS A 52 -13.78 11.10 -2.04
C HIS A 52 -14.14 12.24 -1.08
N ARG A 53 -13.18 12.81 -0.36
CA ARG A 53 -13.43 13.93 0.56
C ARG A 53 -14.03 15.14 -0.17
N GLN A 54 -13.53 15.49 -1.35
CA GLN A 54 -14.08 16.58 -2.16
C GLN A 54 -15.54 16.30 -2.52
N ASN A 55 -15.84 15.09 -3.00
CA ASN A 55 -17.21 14.70 -3.35
C ASN A 55 -18.13 14.70 -2.13
N THR A 56 -17.69 14.12 -1.01
CA THR A 56 -18.45 14.11 0.25
C THR A 56 -18.72 15.51 0.75
N SER A 57 -17.73 16.41 0.71
CA SER A 57 -17.91 17.81 1.12
C SER A 57 -18.97 18.51 0.27
N CYS A 58 -18.94 18.32 -1.05
CA CYS A 58 -19.94 18.86 -1.96
C CYS A 58 -21.35 18.32 -1.66
N ILE A 59 -21.49 17.00 -1.50
CA ILE A 59 -22.77 16.35 -1.18
C ILE A 59 -23.30 16.84 0.18
N THR A 60 -22.44 16.96 1.19
CA THR A 60 -22.83 17.45 2.51
C THR A 60 -23.32 18.90 2.45
N ASN A 61 -22.62 19.77 1.71
CA ASN A 61 -23.05 21.15 1.50
C ASN A 61 -24.42 21.23 0.81
N ILE A 62 -24.65 20.42 -0.24
CA ILE A 62 -25.94 20.36 -0.93
C ILE A 62 -27.06 19.93 0.04
N LYS A 63 -26.83 18.89 0.85
CA LYS A 63 -27.82 18.41 1.84
C LYS A 63 -28.14 19.47 2.90
N GLU A 64 -27.13 20.24 3.30
CA GLU A 64 -27.33 21.35 4.24
C GLU A 64 -28.21 22.44 3.62
N LEU A 65 -27.93 22.83 2.37
CA LEU A 65 -28.75 23.79 1.63
C LEU A 65 -30.19 23.29 1.44
N GLU A 66 -30.40 22.01 1.13
CA GLU A 66 -31.73 21.40 1.05
C GLU A 66 -32.49 21.50 2.38
N SER A 67 -31.81 21.24 3.50
CA SER A 67 -32.38 21.36 4.84
C SER A 67 -32.77 22.81 5.17
N GLN A 68 -31.90 23.76 4.83
CA GLN A 68 -32.17 25.19 5.02
C GLN A 68 -33.37 25.64 4.18
N LEU A 69 -33.42 25.27 2.89
CA LEU A 69 -34.55 25.58 2.00
C LEU A 69 -35.87 25.01 2.53
N LYS A 70 -35.86 23.78 3.01
CA LYS A 70 -37.05 23.15 3.62
C LYS A 70 -37.51 23.90 4.87
N SER A 71 -36.57 24.36 5.70
CA SER A 71 -36.88 25.18 6.87
C SER A 71 -37.52 26.52 6.46
N TYR A 72 -36.97 27.20 5.45
CA TYR A 72 -37.55 28.44 4.93
C TYR A 72 -38.94 28.22 4.32
N GLN A 73 -39.15 27.13 3.58
CA GLN A 73 -40.46 26.76 3.06
C GLN A 73 -41.49 26.59 4.19
N ASN A 74 -41.15 25.87 5.26
CA ASN A 74 -42.04 25.68 6.41
C ASN A 74 -42.37 27.01 7.09
N ARG A 75 -41.38 27.91 7.24
CA ARG A 75 -41.59 29.26 7.79
C ARG A 75 -42.53 30.09 6.92
N LEU A 76 -42.36 30.06 5.60
CA LEU A 76 -43.23 30.75 4.65
C LEU A 76 -44.66 30.21 4.67
N GLN A 77 -44.84 28.88 4.76
CA GLN A 77 -46.15 28.27 4.92
C GLN A 77 -46.85 28.68 6.22
N GLY A 78 -46.11 28.71 7.33
CA GLY A 78 -46.63 29.21 8.61
C GLY A 78 -47.02 30.69 8.54
N ALA A 79 -46.20 31.51 7.87
CA ALA A 79 -46.50 32.93 7.63
C ALA A 79 -47.78 33.12 6.80
N LEU A 80 -47.97 32.30 5.76
CA LEU A 80 -49.18 32.31 4.94
C LEU A 80 -50.44 31.98 5.74
N LEU A 81 -50.35 31.00 6.64
CA LEU A 81 -51.46 30.66 7.55
C LEU A 81 -51.78 31.85 8.48
N VAL A 82 -50.77 32.44 9.10
CA VAL A 82 -50.93 33.61 9.97
C VAL A 82 -51.57 34.78 9.22
N ALA A 83 -51.11 35.06 8.00
CA ALA A 83 -51.69 36.11 7.15
C ALA A 83 -53.17 35.82 6.81
N SER A 84 -53.50 34.56 6.54
CA SER A 84 -54.87 34.14 6.22
C SER A 84 -55.80 34.30 7.42
N THR A 85 -55.39 33.83 8.61
CA THR A 85 -56.16 34.00 9.85
C THR A 85 -56.29 35.46 10.25
N ALA A 86 -55.24 36.26 10.03
CA ALA A 86 -55.25 37.70 10.27
C ALA A 86 -56.25 38.43 9.37
N LYS A 87 -56.32 38.05 8.09
CA LYS A 87 -57.29 38.58 7.14
C LYS A 87 -58.74 38.29 7.57
N GLU A 88 -59.01 37.09 8.08
CA GLU A 88 -60.33 36.68 8.57
C GLU A 88 -60.72 37.41 9.87
N ASN A 89 -59.75 37.79 10.71
CA ASN A 89 -59.97 38.36 12.05
C ASN A 89 -59.53 39.82 12.19
N ILE A 90 -59.54 40.58 11.08
CA ILE A 90 -58.88 41.89 10.93
C ILE A 90 -59.24 42.93 12.01
N LYS A 91 -60.43 42.82 12.64
CA LYS A 91 -60.91 43.74 13.69
C LYS A 91 -60.40 43.43 15.10
N ARG A 92 -59.79 42.25 15.31
CA ARG A 92 -59.42 41.71 16.64
C ARG A 92 -57.93 41.47 16.82
N ILE A 93 -57.12 41.83 15.83
CA ILE A 93 -55.69 41.56 15.80
C ILE A 93 -54.88 42.82 15.52
N ASP A 94 -53.68 42.88 16.08
CA ASP A 94 -52.71 43.93 15.76
C ASP A 94 -52.06 43.66 14.39
N LEU A 95 -52.65 44.27 13.35
CA LEU A 95 -52.14 44.17 11.98
C LEU A 95 -50.72 44.71 11.84
N LYS A 96 -50.31 45.71 12.63
CA LYS A 96 -48.99 46.31 12.50
C LYS A 96 -47.92 45.29 12.88
N ASN A 97 -48.13 44.55 13.97
CA ASN A 97 -47.26 43.47 14.39
C ASN A 97 -47.24 42.29 13.39
N VAL A 98 -48.40 41.93 12.84
CA VAL A 98 -48.49 40.88 11.80
C VAL A 98 -47.71 41.28 10.55
N ILE A 99 -47.86 42.52 10.07
CA ILE A 99 -47.15 43.02 8.88
C ILE A 99 -45.63 43.04 9.12
N CYS A 100 -45.16 43.45 10.30
CA CYS A 100 -43.73 43.38 10.62
C CYS A 100 -43.19 41.95 10.51
N LYS A 101 -43.86 40.97 11.13
CA LYS A 101 -43.45 39.57 11.08
C LYS A 101 -43.46 38.98 9.66
N LEU A 102 -44.43 39.38 8.83
CA LEU A 102 -44.50 38.93 7.44
C LEU A 102 -43.38 39.53 6.57
N LYS A 103 -43.00 40.79 6.81
CA LYS A 103 -41.86 41.42 6.13
C LYS A 103 -40.55 40.70 6.45
N ASP A 104 -40.34 40.36 7.72
CA ASP A 104 -39.12 39.63 8.14
C ASP A 104 -39.00 38.24 7.51
N ILE A 105 -40.14 37.60 7.19
CA ILE A 105 -40.17 36.28 6.54
C ILE A 105 -40.08 36.39 5.02
N ALA A 106 -40.51 37.51 4.43
CA ALA A 106 -40.39 37.74 2.99
C ALA A 106 -38.95 37.91 2.52
N ASP A 107 -38.04 38.31 3.42
CA ASP A 107 -36.62 38.56 3.15
C ASP A 107 -35.71 37.33 3.38
N VAL A 108 -36.25 36.10 3.24
CA VAL A 108 -35.44 34.88 3.40
C VAL A 108 -34.53 34.64 2.18
N PRO A 109 -33.29 34.19 2.38
CA PRO A 109 -32.39 33.89 1.27
C PRO A 109 -32.91 32.66 0.49
N CYS A 110 -33.28 32.86 -0.77
CA CYS A 110 -33.86 31.83 -1.63
C CYS A 110 -33.16 31.70 -2.99
N HIS A 111 -32.08 32.44 -3.21
CA HIS A 111 -31.29 32.39 -4.44
C HIS A 111 -30.07 31.49 -4.23
N LEU A 112 -29.97 30.44 -5.05
CA LEU A 112 -28.77 29.60 -5.10
C LEU A 112 -27.75 30.23 -6.04
N VAL A 113 -26.60 30.65 -5.50
CA VAL A 113 -25.49 31.18 -6.27
C VAL A 113 -24.38 30.15 -6.30
N LYS A 114 -23.95 29.74 -7.49
CA LYS A 114 -22.73 28.96 -7.66
C LYS A 114 -21.56 29.94 -7.61
N GLU A 115 -20.66 29.79 -6.65
CA GLU A 115 -19.37 30.50 -6.70
C GLU A 115 -18.70 30.18 -8.03
N SER A 116 -18.39 31.21 -8.83
CA SER A 116 -17.63 31.01 -10.06
C SER A 116 -16.22 30.64 -9.66
N LEU A 117 -15.92 29.34 -9.65
CA LEU A 117 -14.56 28.87 -9.61
C LEU A 117 -13.88 29.42 -10.87
N ILE A 118 -12.83 30.21 -10.66
CA ILE A 118 -12.04 30.89 -11.71
C ILE A 118 -11.55 29.90 -12.78
N ASN A 119 -11.48 28.61 -12.45
CA ASN A 119 -11.18 27.52 -13.37
C ASN A 119 -12.21 26.39 -13.25
N GLU A 120 -12.92 26.07 -14.35
CA GLU A 120 -13.70 24.83 -14.51
C GLU A 120 -12.77 23.60 -14.70
N GLU A 121 -11.65 23.57 -13.98
CA GLU A 121 -10.66 22.51 -14.13
C GLU A 121 -11.19 21.22 -13.52
N LYS A 122 -11.37 20.22 -14.38
CA LYS A 122 -11.68 18.85 -13.98
C LYS A 122 -10.50 18.26 -13.21
N VAL A 123 -10.80 17.34 -12.28
CA VAL A 123 -9.76 16.52 -11.64
C VAL A 123 -8.99 15.77 -12.75
N LYS A 124 -7.69 16.02 -12.84
CA LYS A 124 -6.77 15.34 -13.77
C LYS A 124 -5.81 14.47 -12.97
N PHE A 125 -5.53 13.29 -13.50
CA PHE A 125 -4.49 12.41 -13.00
C PHE A 125 -3.40 12.32 -14.06
N GLU A 126 -2.18 12.67 -13.66
CA GLU A 126 -0.99 12.57 -14.48
C GLU A 126 0.03 11.71 -13.74
N ALA A 127 0.58 10.73 -14.44
CA ALA A 127 1.59 9.82 -13.91
C ALA A 127 2.87 9.98 -14.71
N ASP A 128 3.97 10.23 -14.01
CA ASP A 128 5.29 10.23 -14.62
C ASP A 128 5.71 8.79 -14.92
N LYS A 129 5.93 8.47 -16.20
CA LYS A 129 6.36 7.13 -16.64
C LYS A 129 7.83 6.86 -16.35
N SER A 130 8.65 7.89 -16.13
CA SER A 130 10.09 7.75 -15.87
C SER A 130 10.37 6.99 -14.56
N ILE A 131 9.40 6.95 -13.64
CA ILE A 131 9.52 6.21 -12.38
C ILE A 131 9.73 4.71 -12.60
N ILE A 132 9.20 4.15 -13.69
CA ILE A 132 9.36 2.73 -14.02
C ILE A 132 10.84 2.44 -14.30
N ASP A 133 11.48 3.28 -15.14
CA ASP A 133 12.90 3.14 -15.48
C ASP A 133 13.80 3.29 -14.25
N VAL A 134 13.41 4.13 -13.28
CA VAL A 134 14.12 4.29 -12.02
C VAL A 134 13.97 3.05 -11.14
N LEU A 135 12.77 2.48 -11.05
CA LEU A 135 12.49 1.29 -10.25
C LEU A 135 13.20 0.05 -10.81
N GLU A 136 13.25 -0.11 -12.14
CA GLU A 136 13.98 -1.22 -12.77
C GLU A 136 15.49 -1.19 -12.47
N LYS A 137 16.08 0.01 -12.34
CA LYS A 137 17.50 0.20 -12.03
C LYS A 137 17.77 0.30 -10.52
N HIS A 138 16.74 0.19 -9.69
CA HIS A 138 16.85 0.46 -8.25
C HIS A 138 17.64 -0.61 -7.49
N CYS A 139 17.55 -1.87 -7.91
CA CYS A 139 18.15 -3.00 -7.21
C CYS A 139 19.09 -3.79 -8.13
N THR A 140 20.24 -4.19 -7.61
CA THR A 140 21.20 -5.07 -8.29
C THR A 140 21.53 -6.26 -7.39
N LEU A 141 21.43 -7.48 -7.92
CA LEU A 141 21.84 -8.70 -7.23
C LEU A 141 23.11 -9.26 -7.88
N GLN A 142 24.15 -9.49 -7.09
CA GLN A 142 25.39 -10.14 -7.53
C GLN A 142 25.44 -11.55 -6.96
N ILE A 143 25.49 -12.56 -7.83
CA ILE A 143 25.56 -13.98 -7.43
C ILE A 143 26.97 -14.50 -7.79
N PRO A 144 27.82 -14.85 -6.82
CA PRO A 144 29.12 -15.45 -7.10
C PRO A 144 28.96 -16.86 -7.73
N SER A 145 29.96 -17.30 -8.49
CA SER A 145 29.94 -18.59 -9.20
C SER A 145 29.76 -19.76 -8.23
N LYS A 146 28.88 -20.71 -8.57
CA LYS A 146 28.49 -21.84 -7.69
C LYS A 146 29.69 -22.74 -7.37
N MET A 147 29.83 -23.14 -6.11
CA MET A 147 30.64 -24.32 -5.76
C MET A 147 29.93 -25.59 -6.24
N GLN A 148 30.61 -26.39 -7.04
CA GLN A 148 30.13 -27.70 -7.49
C GLN A 148 31.00 -28.79 -6.87
N PHE A 149 30.37 -29.79 -6.27
CA PHE A 149 31.04 -30.93 -5.66
C PHE A 149 30.74 -32.19 -6.47
N ASN A 150 31.80 -32.90 -6.90
CA ASN A 150 31.68 -34.14 -7.66
C ASN A 150 32.50 -35.24 -6.99
N LEU A 151 31.93 -36.45 -6.94
CA LEU A 151 32.69 -37.65 -6.59
C LEU A 151 33.38 -38.16 -7.86
N LEU A 152 34.71 -38.07 -7.87
CA LEU A 152 35.53 -38.53 -8.98
C LEU A 152 36.24 -39.80 -8.58
N ARG A 153 36.39 -40.73 -9.54
CA ARG A 153 37.29 -41.85 -9.38
C ARG A 153 38.74 -41.35 -9.42
N THR A 154 39.67 -42.09 -8.81
CA THR A 154 41.07 -41.67 -8.68
C THR A 154 41.71 -41.32 -10.03
N GLU A 155 41.36 -42.06 -11.08
CA GLU A 155 41.81 -41.85 -12.45
C GLU A 155 41.30 -40.56 -13.12
N LEU A 156 40.28 -39.91 -12.53
CA LEU A 156 39.67 -38.67 -13.04
C LEU A 156 39.99 -37.45 -12.16
N LEU A 157 40.93 -37.59 -11.20
CA LEU A 157 41.30 -36.48 -10.33
C LEU A 157 42.17 -35.46 -11.09
N PRO A 158 42.01 -34.15 -10.81
CA PRO A 158 42.88 -33.11 -11.35
C PRO A 158 44.36 -33.35 -11.04
N GLU A 159 45.27 -32.91 -11.91
CA GLU A 159 46.73 -33.09 -11.72
C GLU A 159 47.28 -32.43 -10.44
N ASN A 160 46.63 -31.34 -10.00
CA ASN A 160 46.97 -30.64 -8.77
C ASN A 160 46.24 -31.19 -7.53
N TYR A 161 45.46 -32.26 -7.69
CA TYR A 161 44.74 -32.87 -6.58
C TYR A 161 45.72 -33.61 -5.68
N GLN A 162 45.91 -33.11 -4.46
CA GLN A 162 46.76 -33.77 -3.49
C GLN A 162 46.03 -34.98 -2.89
N VAL A 163 46.47 -36.17 -3.29
CA VAL A 163 46.02 -37.43 -2.72
C VAL A 163 46.48 -37.48 -1.26
N GLU A 164 45.53 -37.70 -0.36
CA GLU A 164 45.78 -37.73 1.07
C GLU A 164 46.74 -38.89 1.41
N PRO A 165 47.81 -38.66 2.19
CA PRO A 165 48.75 -39.70 2.58
C PRO A 165 48.05 -40.78 3.41
N LEU A 166 48.28 -42.04 3.07
CA LEU A 166 47.75 -43.18 3.81
C LEU A 166 48.60 -43.38 5.08
N ASP A 167 47.97 -43.32 6.24
CA ASP A 167 48.63 -43.70 7.50
C ASP A 167 49.00 -45.20 7.45
N ASN A 168 50.30 -45.49 7.39
CA ASN A 168 50.86 -46.84 7.22
C ASN A 168 50.57 -47.84 8.36
N LYS A 169 49.77 -47.46 9.37
CA LYS A 169 49.44 -48.34 10.50
C LYS A 169 48.40 -49.43 10.19
N ILE A 170 47.83 -49.44 8.98
CA ILE A 170 46.79 -50.41 8.59
C ILE A 170 47.29 -51.40 7.52
N ALA A 171 48.52 -51.26 7.03
CA ALA A 171 49.08 -52.22 6.09
C ALA A 171 49.86 -53.32 6.83
N ILE A 172 49.43 -54.56 6.58
CA ILE A 172 50.15 -55.84 6.74
C ILE A 172 49.86 -56.62 8.04
N SER A 173 48.82 -57.46 8.03
CA SER A 173 48.94 -58.83 8.56
C SER A 173 48.79 -59.80 7.38
N ASN A 174 49.92 -60.32 6.95
CA ASN A 174 50.09 -61.10 5.73
C ASN A 174 49.39 -62.46 5.79
N ARG A 175 48.87 -62.84 4.62
CA ARG A 175 48.59 -64.22 4.24
C ARG A 175 49.84 -65.11 4.33
N LYS A 176 49.56 -66.39 4.63
CA LYS A 176 50.27 -67.66 4.34
C LYS A 176 51.32 -68.17 5.34
N LYS A 177 51.06 -69.39 5.84
CA LYS A 177 51.55 -70.65 5.22
C LYS A 177 50.59 -71.81 5.52
N SER A 178 50.26 -72.61 4.50
CA SER A 178 49.78 -73.98 4.65
C SER A 178 50.95 -74.92 4.43
N LEU A 179 51.11 -75.89 5.33
CA LEU A 179 51.46 -77.31 5.13
C LEU A 179 51.62 -77.93 6.52
#